data_AF-A8PXR4-F1
#
_entry.id   AF-A8PXR4-F1
#
_cell.length_a   1.000
_cell.length_b   1.000
_cell.length_c   1.000
_cell.angle_alpha   90.00
_cell.angle_beta   90.00
_cell.angle_gamma   90.00
#
_symmetry.space_group_name_H-M   'P 1'
#
loop_
_entity.id
_entity.type
_entity.pdbx_description
1 polymer ?
#
loop_
_entity_poly.entity_id
_entity_poly.type
_entity_poly.pdbx_seq_one_letter_code
_entity_poly.pdbx_strand_id
1 'polypeptide(L)'
;MWEHVTTHIQAAEKFLDTPEIPWKSLITSLLWIVYLFETYVSWRQYRLYSLTTPPKALMAHVSHEDFVKSQRYGRDKARFAFVSDAVAHMVNLASVTYNLSAHVWVWSGYVLDWMKVAHSEKALSGANLVLGLMLQMPVGFILGAYRNFVIEERHGFNKQTWSMYCMDHVKQCLLSVILGVPIMALIVSVIRWAGDAFVVYTVLLFTALILFGTIIYPTLIQPLFNKLTPLKEGMLRDRVTALASSLKFPLKHLYVIDGSKRSSHSNAYFYGVIPGGSKHIVIFDTLIEQSTTAEIEAVLAHELGHWVYAHPSKLLIISLSNNYFTTHSFNRFLSIKCFTVPLLLGFPEQDFLSPNALTFT
;
A
#
# COMPACT_ATOMS: atom_id res chain seq x y z
N MET A 1 -22.07 23.13 21.41
CA MET A 1 -20.76 22.72 20.83
C MET A 1 -20.91 22.06 19.47
N TRP A 2 -21.73 21.00 19.34
CA TRP A 2 -21.95 20.30 18.06
C TRP A 2 -22.61 21.16 16.97
N GLU A 3 -23.56 22.02 17.35
CA GLU A 3 -24.20 22.98 16.43
C GLU A 3 -23.19 23.97 15.84
N HIS A 4 -22.34 24.56 16.67
CA HIS A 4 -21.29 25.49 16.20
C HIS A 4 -20.34 24.84 15.19
N VAL A 5 -19.90 23.61 15.44
CA VAL A 5 -19.04 22.85 14.51
C VAL A 5 -19.76 22.62 13.18
N THR A 6 -21.04 22.23 13.24
CA THR A 6 -21.85 21.99 12.04
C THR A 6 -22.02 23.26 11.22
N THR A 7 -22.30 24.40 11.87
CA THR A 7 -22.41 25.71 11.22
C THR A 7 -21.12 26.11 10.51
N HIS A 8 -19.95 25.90 11.13
CA HIS A 8 -18.66 26.19 10.49
C HIS A 8 -18.39 25.29 9.28
N ILE A 9 -18.74 24.00 9.36
CA ILE A 9 -18.60 23.08 8.22
C ILE A 9 -19.51 23.52 7.07
N GLN A 10 -20.77 23.84 7.34
CA GLN A 10 -21.71 24.32 6.32
C GLN A 10 -21.27 25.66 5.69
N ALA A 11 -20.70 26.56 6.49
CA ALA A 11 -20.13 27.80 5.98
C ALA A 11 -18.94 27.53 5.05
N ALA A 12 -18.08 26.57 5.39
CA ALA A 12 -16.97 26.14 4.54
C ALA A 12 -17.46 25.48 3.25
N GLU A 13 -18.46 24.59 3.32
CA GLU A 13 -19.08 23.96 2.14
C GLU A 13 -19.62 25.03 1.18
N LYS A 14 -20.37 26.01 1.70
CA LYS A 14 -20.91 27.11 0.90
C LYS A 14 -19.80 28.00 0.30
N PHE A 15 -18.72 28.25 1.04
CA PHE A 15 -17.58 29.02 0.54
C PHE A 15 -16.85 28.29 -0.61
N LEU A 16 -16.75 26.96 -0.51
CA LEU A 16 -16.11 26.13 -1.53
C LEU A 16 -17.02 25.82 -2.73
N ASP A 17 -18.34 25.99 -2.60
CA ASP A 17 -19.33 25.76 -3.66
C ASP A 17 -19.45 26.95 -4.61
N THR A 18 -18.33 27.30 -5.26
CA THR A 18 -18.26 28.35 -6.29
C THR A 18 -17.51 27.85 -7.52
N PRO A 19 -17.97 28.19 -8.75
CA PRO A 19 -17.28 27.82 -9.99
C PRO A 19 -15.96 28.58 -10.18
N GLU A 20 -15.71 29.62 -9.37
CA GLU A 20 -14.51 30.45 -9.47
C GLU A 20 -13.24 29.73 -8.98
N ILE A 21 -13.36 28.66 -8.20
CA ILE A 21 -12.19 27.93 -7.70
C ILE A 21 -11.57 27.10 -8.83
N PRO A 22 -10.31 27.36 -9.21
CA PRO A 22 -9.65 26.62 -10.29
C PRO A 22 -9.09 25.29 -9.76
N TRP A 23 -9.98 24.37 -9.39
CA TRP A 23 -9.64 23.11 -8.70
C TRP A 23 -8.54 22.29 -9.40
N LYS A 24 -8.57 22.20 -10.72
CA LYS A 24 -7.54 21.50 -11.50
C LYS A 24 -6.17 22.16 -11.35
N SER A 25 -6.13 23.50 -11.39
CA SER A 25 -4.90 24.26 -11.14
C SER A 25 -4.42 24.09 -9.71
N LEU A 26 -5.33 24.04 -8.73
CA LEU A 26 -4.99 23.83 -7.32
C LEU A 26 -4.42 22.44 -7.07
N ILE A 27 -5.04 21.39 -7.60
CA ILE A 27 -4.57 20.00 -7.49
C ILE A 27 -3.20 19.85 -8.15
N THR A 28 -3.05 20.33 -9.38
CA THR A 28 -1.75 20.24 -10.09
C THR A 28 -0.66 21.06 -9.41
N SER A 29 -0.97 22.23 -8.85
CA SER A 29 -0.02 23.00 -8.03
C SER A 29 0.38 22.27 -6.76
N LEU A 30 -0.57 21.63 -6.07
CA LEU A 30 -0.28 20.84 -4.88
C LEU A 30 0.59 19.62 -5.21
N LEU A 31 0.35 18.94 -6.34
CA LEU A 31 1.20 17.86 -6.82
C LEU A 31 2.65 18.32 -7.03
N TRP A 32 2.85 19.52 -7.61
CA TRP A 32 4.18 20.12 -7.76
C TRP A 32 4.81 20.46 -6.42
N ILE A 33 4.06 21.09 -5.50
CA ILE A 33 4.57 21.46 -4.17
C ILE A 33 5.08 20.23 -3.42
N VAL A 34 4.28 19.15 -3.39
CA VAL A 34 4.65 17.90 -2.73
C VAL A 34 5.87 17.28 -3.40
N TYR A 35 5.87 17.15 -4.73
CA TYR A 35 6.98 16.57 -5.48
C TYR A 35 8.29 17.35 -5.27
N LEU A 36 8.25 18.68 -5.32
CA LEU A 36 9.43 19.52 -5.11
C LEU A 36 9.95 19.40 -3.67
N PHE A 37 9.05 19.33 -2.68
CA PHE A 37 9.43 19.14 -1.29
C PHE A 37 10.09 17.77 -1.05
N GLU A 38 9.49 16.69 -1.55
CA GLU A 38 10.04 15.34 -1.43
C GLU A 38 11.37 15.21 -2.18
N THR A 39 11.46 15.78 -3.39
CA THR A 39 12.72 15.85 -4.15
C THR A 39 13.80 16.60 -3.39
N TYR A 40 13.46 17.71 -2.72
CA TYR A 40 14.39 18.45 -1.88
C TYR A 40 14.89 17.60 -0.69
N VAL A 41 14.00 16.89 0.00
CA VAL A 41 14.38 15.99 1.10
C VAL A 41 15.28 14.86 0.60
N SER A 42 14.90 14.20 -0.50
CA SER A 42 15.70 13.14 -1.14
C SER A 42 17.06 13.65 -1.61
N TRP A 43 17.14 14.87 -2.13
CA TRP A 43 18.39 15.52 -2.51
C TRP A 43 19.31 15.77 -1.30
N ARG A 44 18.75 16.20 -0.15
CA ARG A 44 19.53 16.32 1.09
C ARG A 44 20.14 14.99 1.50
N GLN A 45 19.36 13.91 1.44
CA GLN A 45 19.84 12.57 1.74
C GLN A 45 20.90 12.11 0.72
N TYR A 46 20.68 12.37 -0.57
CA TYR A 46 21.62 11.99 -1.63
C TYR A 46 23.01 12.58 -1.43
N ARG A 47 23.09 13.83 -0.96
CA ARG A 47 24.39 14.47 -0.64
C ARG A 47 25.17 13.73 0.44
N LEU A 48 24.48 13.11 1.40
CA LEU A 48 25.13 12.30 2.44
C LEU A 48 25.75 11.02 1.87
N TYR A 49 25.35 10.57 0.66
CA TYR A 49 25.99 9.44 0.02
C TYR A 49 27.40 9.71 -0.56
N SER A 50 27.91 10.93 -0.36
CA SER A 50 29.27 11.34 -0.74
C SER A 50 30.30 11.17 0.39
N LEU A 51 29.86 10.83 1.59
CA LEU A 51 30.75 10.59 2.73
C LEU A 51 31.68 9.40 2.45
N THR A 52 32.96 9.59 2.74
CA THR A 52 34.01 8.58 2.51
C THR A 52 34.31 7.75 3.75
N THR A 53 33.97 8.25 4.95
CA THR A 53 34.23 7.57 6.22
C THR A 53 32.96 7.46 7.07
N PRO A 54 32.79 6.35 7.82
CA PRO A 54 31.67 6.22 8.73
C PRO A 54 31.71 7.27 9.84
N PRO A 55 30.55 7.68 10.39
CA PRO A 55 30.48 8.54 11.57
C PRO A 55 31.28 7.93 12.73
N LYS A 56 31.87 8.77 13.59
CA LYS A 56 32.74 8.33 14.69
C LYS A 56 32.11 7.23 15.56
N ALA A 57 30.82 7.36 15.86
CA ALA A 57 30.07 6.40 16.67
C ALA A 57 29.92 5.01 16.04
N LEU A 58 30.09 4.89 14.72
CA LEU A 58 29.90 3.64 13.96
C LEU A 58 31.21 3.03 13.46
N MET A 59 32.35 3.71 13.59
CA MET A 59 33.65 3.23 13.08
C MET A 59 34.06 1.88 13.68
N ALA A 60 33.66 1.61 14.92
CA ALA A 60 33.96 0.35 15.59
C ALA A 60 33.08 -0.84 15.13
N HIS A 61 31.95 -0.55 14.49
CA HIS A 61 30.92 -1.54 14.13
C HIS A 61 30.78 -1.76 12.62
N VAL A 62 31.27 -0.83 11.81
CA VAL A 62 31.15 -0.87 10.34
C VAL A 62 32.54 -0.76 9.73
N SER A 63 32.94 -1.79 8.99
CA SER A 63 34.20 -1.77 8.25
C SER A 63 34.19 -0.64 7.21
N HIS A 64 35.36 -0.11 6.88
CA HIS A 64 35.45 0.92 5.83
C HIS A 64 34.93 0.39 4.48
N GLU A 65 35.21 -0.88 4.17
CA GLU A 65 34.74 -1.53 2.94
C GLU A 65 33.21 -1.61 2.88
N ASP A 66 32.57 -2.10 3.94
CA ASP A 66 31.11 -2.20 4.01
C ASP A 66 30.44 -0.83 4.00
N PHE A 67 31.07 0.16 4.64
CA PHE A 67 30.63 1.54 4.55
C PHE A 67 30.64 2.00 3.09
N VAL A 68 31.76 1.87 2.37
CA VAL A 68 31.87 2.27 0.96
C VAL A 68 30.88 1.52 0.07
N LYS A 69 30.65 0.22 0.30
CA LYS A 69 29.61 -0.56 -0.40
C LYS A 69 28.21 0.01 -0.12
N SER A 70 27.89 0.29 1.15
CA SER A 70 26.59 0.88 1.53
C SER A 70 26.37 2.26 0.90
N GLN A 71 27.42 3.07 0.80
CA GLN A 71 27.40 4.38 0.16
C GLN A 71 27.11 4.28 -1.34
N ARG A 72 27.74 3.33 -2.04
CA ARG A 72 27.49 3.07 -3.46
C ARG A 72 26.06 2.55 -3.69
N TYR A 73 25.61 1.59 -2.88
CA TYR A 73 24.25 1.06 -2.96
C TYR A 73 23.20 2.15 -2.71
N GLY A 74 23.35 2.94 -1.65
CA GLY A 74 22.46 4.06 -1.34
C GLY A 74 22.42 5.10 -2.45
N ARG A 75 23.56 5.41 -3.07
CA ARG A 75 23.65 6.35 -4.20
C ARG A 75 22.90 5.84 -5.44
N ASP A 76 23.07 4.57 -5.78
CA ASP A 76 22.38 3.97 -6.93
C ASP A 76 20.86 3.92 -6.71
N LYS A 77 20.42 3.54 -5.50
CA LYS A 77 18.98 3.59 -5.12
C LYS A 77 18.43 5.00 -5.19
N ALA A 78 19.14 5.99 -4.65
CA ALA A 78 18.67 7.38 -4.66
C ALA A 78 18.59 7.96 -6.07
N ARG A 79 19.58 7.66 -6.95
CA ARG A 79 19.53 8.05 -8.37
C ARG A 79 18.32 7.47 -9.08
N PHE A 80 18.05 6.19 -8.84
CA PHE A 80 16.87 5.53 -9.38
C PHE A 80 15.58 6.13 -8.82
N ALA A 81 15.52 6.40 -7.50
CA ALA A 81 14.37 7.02 -6.86
C ALA A 81 14.03 8.38 -7.51
N PHE A 82 15.01 9.25 -7.76
CA PHE A 82 14.75 10.51 -8.47
C PHE A 82 14.07 10.31 -9.83
N VAL A 83 14.49 9.29 -10.59
CA VAL A 83 13.90 8.99 -11.90
C VAL A 83 12.51 8.36 -11.74
N SER A 84 12.34 7.37 -10.86
CA SER A 84 11.05 6.71 -10.65
C SER A 84 10.00 7.67 -10.10
N ASP A 85 10.39 8.55 -9.18
CA ASP A 85 9.52 9.54 -8.56
C ASP A 85 9.13 10.63 -9.57
N ALA A 86 10.07 11.05 -10.43
CA ALA A 86 9.76 11.95 -11.54
C ALA A 86 8.78 11.31 -12.54
N VAL A 87 8.99 10.05 -12.91
CA VAL A 87 8.05 9.32 -13.80
C VAL A 87 6.67 9.20 -13.16
N ALA A 88 6.59 8.81 -11.89
CA ALA A 88 5.33 8.73 -11.16
C ALA A 88 4.63 10.09 -11.06
N HIS A 89 5.38 11.16 -10.78
CA HIS A 89 4.85 12.52 -10.77
C HIS A 89 4.29 12.93 -12.13
N MET A 90 5.03 12.67 -13.22
CA MET A 90 4.56 12.99 -14.58
C MET A 90 3.32 12.19 -14.97
N VAL A 91 3.24 10.92 -14.59
CA VAL A 91 2.04 10.08 -14.81
C VAL A 91 0.84 10.64 -14.05
N ASN A 92 1.01 10.99 -12.77
CA ASN A 92 -0.06 11.58 -11.96
C ASN A 92 -0.50 12.95 -12.50
N LEU A 93 0.46 13.81 -12.86
CA LEU A 93 0.21 15.12 -13.45
C LEU A 93 -0.53 14.99 -14.78
N ALA A 94 -0.09 14.09 -15.66
CA ALA A 94 -0.77 13.79 -16.92
C ALA A 94 -2.17 13.23 -16.69
N SER A 95 -2.35 12.37 -15.69
CA SER A 95 -3.65 11.78 -15.35
C SER A 95 -4.69 12.85 -14.99
N VAL A 96 -4.30 13.84 -14.19
CA VAL A 96 -5.16 14.98 -13.84
C VAL A 96 -5.30 15.95 -15.02
N THR A 97 -4.21 16.27 -15.72
CA THR A 97 -4.20 17.26 -16.81
C THR A 97 -5.03 16.81 -18.01
N TYR A 98 -4.99 15.52 -18.34
CA TYR A 98 -5.70 14.95 -19.48
C TYR A 98 -6.95 14.18 -19.07
N ASN A 99 -7.43 14.33 -17.84
CA ASN A 99 -8.71 13.75 -17.41
C ASN A 99 -8.72 12.22 -17.63
N LEU A 100 -7.60 11.55 -17.37
CA LEU A 100 -7.43 10.14 -17.70
C LEU A 100 -8.49 9.26 -17.03
N SER A 101 -8.91 9.59 -15.81
CA SER A 101 -9.97 8.86 -15.10
C SER A 101 -11.30 8.81 -15.88
N ALA A 102 -11.74 9.91 -16.52
CA ALA A 102 -12.95 9.87 -17.34
C ALA A 102 -12.76 9.04 -18.61
N HIS A 103 -11.58 9.13 -19.25
CA HIS A 103 -11.29 8.31 -20.41
C HIS A 103 -11.31 6.83 -20.06
N VAL A 104 -10.70 6.42 -18.94
CA VAL A 104 -10.71 5.04 -18.46
C VAL A 104 -12.13 4.56 -18.18
N TRP A 105 -12.99 5.41 -17.62
CA TRP A 105 -14.40 5.08 -17.41
C TRP A 105 -15.14 4.83 -18.72
N VAL A 106 -14.99 5.70 -19.72
CA VAL A 106 -15.61 5.52 -21.04
C VAL A 106 -15.06 4.26 -21.72
N TRP A 107 -13.75 4.04 -21.68
CA TRP A 107 -13.12 2.82 -22.22
C TRP A 107 -13.60 1.56 -21.51
N SER A 108 -13.94 1.64 -20.22
CA SER A 108 -14.54 0.54 -19.47
C SER A 108 -15.91 0.17 -20.05
N GLY A 109 -16.71 1.16 -20.45
CA GLY A 109 -17.97 0.94 -21.16
C GLY A 109 -17.76 0.19 -22.48
N TYR A 110 -16.79 0.61 -23.30
CA TYR A 110 -16.45 -0.08 -24.55
C TYR A 110 -15.97 -1.53 -24.33
N VAL A 111 -15.24 -1.79 -23.25
CA VAL A 111 -14.85 -3.15 -22.88
C VAL A 111 -16.07 -3.99 -22.53
N LEU A 112 -17.02 -3.45 -21.76
CA LEU A 112 -18.26 -4.17 -21.46
C LEU A 112 -19.09 -4.47 -22.71
N ASP A 113 -19.19 -3.50 -23.63
CA ASP A 113 -19.86 -3.68 -24.93
C ASP A 113 -19.20 -4.80 -25.74
N TRP A 114 -17.87 -4.78 -25.84
CA TRP A 114 -17.10 -5.82 -26.53
C TRP A 114 -17.30 -7.20 -25.89
N MET A 115 -17.35 -7.26 -24.55
CA MET A 115 -17.61 -8.49 -23.80
C MET A 115 -19.10 -8.90 -23.80
N LYS A 116 -20.00 -8.08 -24.36
CA LYS A 116 -21.46 -8.27 -24.33
C LYS A 116 -22.01 -8.39 -22.90
N VAL A 117 -21.43 -7.66 -21.96
CA VAL A 117 -21.87 -7.59 -20.56
C VAL A 117 -22.78 -6.38 -20.40
N ALA A 118 -23.94 -6.57 -19.78
CA ALA A 118 -24.88 -5.48 -19.53
C ALA A 118 -24.23 -4.39 -18.65
N HIS A 119 -24.46 -3.13 -19.03
CA HIS A 119 -23.96 -1.99 -18.28
C HIS A 119 -24.70 -1.91 -16.95
N SER A 120 -23.96 -2.11 -15.87
CA SER A 120 -24.39 -1.82 -14.51
C SER A 120 -23.26 -1.10 -13.81
N GLU A 121 -23.58 -0.29 -12.81
CA GLU A 121 -22.55 0.45 -12.06
C GLU A 121 -21.48 -0.47 -11.46
N LYS A 122 -21.87 -1.68 -11.04
CA LYS A 122 -20.95 -2.69 -10.52
C LYS A 122 -20.03 -3.23 -11.63
N ALA A 123 -20.59 -3.56 -12.79
CA ALA A 123 -19.82 -4.04 -13.93
C ALA A 123 -18.85 -2.96 -14.44
N LEU A 124 -19.32 -1.71 -14.53
CA LEU A 124 -18.53 -0.59 -15.01
C LEU A 124 -17.41 -0.22 -14.02
N SER A 125 -17.70 -0.19 -12.72
CA SER A 125 -16.69 0.02 -11.67
C SER A 125 -15.65 -1.11 -11.65
N GLY A 126 -16.09 -2.36 -11.86
CA GLY A 126 -15.20 -3.52 -11.99
C GLY A 126 -14.29 -3.43 -13.21
N ALA A 127 -14.85 -3.11 -14.38
CA ALA A 127 -14.08 -2.91 -15.61
C ALA A 127 -13.09 -1.74 -15.48
N ASN A 128 -13.51 -0.63 -14.84
CA ASN A 128 -12.66 0.52 -14.56
C ASN A 128 -11.49 0.17 -13.64
N LEU A 129 -11.71 -0.64 -12.60
CA LEU A 129 -10.63 -1.15 -11.75
C LEU A 129 -9.63 -1.96 -12.59
N VAL A 130 -10.11 -2.90 -13.41
CA VAL A 130 -9.24 -3.77 -14.23
C VAL A 130 -8.44 -2.94 -15.24
N LEU A 131 -9.08 -2.05 -15.99
CA LEU A 131 -8.39 -1.18 -16.95
C LEU A 131 -7.39 -0.25 -16.26
N GLY A 132 -7.74 0.33 -15.12
CA GLY A 132 -6.82 1.13 -14.33
C GLY A 132 -5.57 0.35 -13.93
N LEU A 133 -5.72 -0.89 -13.47
CA LEU A 133 -4.60 -1.78 -13.17
C LEU A 133 -3.75 -2.07 -14.43
N MET A 134 -4.38 -2.33 -15.57
CA MET A 134 -3.67 -2.62 -16.82
C MET A 134 -2.87 -1.42 -17.34
N LEU A 135 -3.37 -0.20 -17.15
CA LEU A 135 -2.66 1.02 -17.58
C LEU A 135 -1.45 1.34 -16.69
N GLN A 136 -1.51 1.03 -15.39
CA GLN A 136 -0.42 1.29 -14.46
C GLN A 136 0.67 0.19 -14.49
N MET A 137 0.30 -1.03 -14.86
CA MET A 137 1.18 -2.20 -14.83
C MET A 137 2.49 -2.03 -15.61
N PRO A 138 2.52 -1.51 -16.86
CA PRO A 138 3.75 -1.39 -17.64
C PRO A 138 4.81 -0.51 -16.97
N VAL A 139 4.41 0.63 -16.40
CA VAL A 139 5.32 1.55 -15.72
C VAL A 139 5.93 0.88 -14.48
N GLY A 140 5.10 0.25 -13.66
CA GLY A 140 5.55 -0.49 -12.48
C GLY A 140 6.45 -1.68 -12.82
N PHE A 141 6.13 -2.41 -13.89
CA PHE A 141 6.91 -3.54 -14.38
C PHE A 141 8.30 -3.11 -14.85
N ILE A 142 8.41 -2.08 -15.69
CA ILE A 142 9.69 -1.61 -16.24
C ILE A 142 10.59 -1.06 -15.13
N LEU A 143 10.05 -0.18 -14.27
CA LEU A 143 10.81 0.40 -13.16
C LEU A 143 11.24 -0.67 -12.15
N GLY A 144 10.34 -1.59 -11.81
CA GLY A 144 10.63 -2.70 -10.92
C GLY A 144 11.70 -3.65 -11.49
N ALA A 145 11.67 -3.90 -12.80
CA ALA A 145 12.65 -4.73 -13.48
C ALA A 145 14.04 -4.08 -13.45
N TYR A 146 14.14 -2.77 -13.71
CA TYR A 146 15.41 -2.06 -13.58
C TYR A 146 15.93 -2.10 -12.14
N ARG A 147 15.06 -1.86 -11.15
CA ARG A 147 15.44 -1.97 -9.73
C ARG A 147 16.02 -3.35 -9.42
N ASN A 148 15.32 -4.43 -9.77
CA ASN A 148 15.73 -5.77 -9.38
C ASN A 148 16.91 -6.30 -10.21
N PHE A 149 16.83 -6.26 -11.53
CA PHE A 149 17.81 -6.88 -12.43
C PHE A 149 19.00 -6.00 -12.79
N VAL A 150 18.99 -4.71 -12.42
CA VAL A 150 20.15 -3.81 -12.63
C VAL A 150 20.72 -3.35 -11.29
N ILE A 151 19.90 -2.79 -10.41
CA ILE A 151 20.40 -2.24 -9.14
C ILE A 151 20.67 -3.35 -8.14
N GLU A 152 19.65 -4.12 -7.76
CA GLU A 152 19.82 -5.20 -6.77
C GLU A 152 20.79 -6.28 -7.28
N GLU A 153 20.79 -6.59 -8.57
CA GLU A 153 21.77 -7.50 -9.19
C GLU A 153 23.22 -6.97 -9.09
N ARG A 154 23.45 -5.69 -9.41
CA ARG A 154 24.79 -5.05 -9.30
C ARG A 154 25.35 -5.15 -7.89
N HIS A 155 24.49 -5.08 -6.89
CA HIS A 155 24.86 -5.14 -5.47
C HIS A 155 24.73 -6.55 -4.86
N GLY A 156 24.45 -7.57 -5.69
CA GLY A 156 24.41 -8.98 -5.29
C GLY A 156 23.20 -9.41 -4.47
N PHE A 157 22.20 -8.52 -4.32
CA PHE A 157 20.99 -8.75 -3.54
C PHE A 157 19.93 -9.53 -4.32
N ASN A 158 19.84 -9.35 -5.65
CA ASN A 158 18.84 -10.06 -6.44
C ASN A 158 19.14 -11.56 -6.51
N LYS A 159 18.09 -12.37 -6.32
CA LYS A 159 18.10 -13.83 -6.53
C LYS A 159 16.95 -14.30 -7.43
N GLN A 160 16.09 -13.37 -7.86
CA GLN A 160 14.97 -13.67 -8.74
C GLN A 160 15.43 -13.92 -10.17
N THR A 161 14.80 -14.87 -10.85
CA THR A 161 14.91 -15.03 -12.30
C THR A 161 13.82 -14.22 -13.02
N TRP A 162 14.02 -13.90 -14.30
CA TRP A 162 13.00 -13.26 -15.12
C TRP A 162 11.68 -14.04 -15.15
N SER A 163 11.75 -15.37 -15.23
CA SER A 163 10.56 -16.22 -15.20
C SER A 163 9.79 -16.07 -13.88
N MET A 164 10.50 -16.03 -12.74
CA MET A 164 9.86 -15.81 -11.44
C MET A 164 9.23 -14.42 -11.38
N TYR A 165 9.98 -13.39 -11.78
CA TYR A 165 9.51 -12.00 -11.77
C TYR A 165 8.24 -11.80 -12.61
N CYS A 166 8.21 -12.32 -13.83
CA CYS A 166 7.01 -12.25 -14.68
C CYS A 166 5.84 -13.03 -14.09
N MET A 167 6.10 -14.24 -13.59
CA MET A 167 5.05 -15.08 -12.99
C MET A 167 4.45 -14.45 -11.73
N ASP A 168 5.26 -13.79 -10.90
CA ASP A 168 4.77 -13.09 -9.72
C ASP A 168 3.88 -11.91 -10.11
N HIS A 169 4.21 -11.15 -11.15
CA HIS A 169 3.35 -10.09 -11.67
C HIS A 169 2.04 -10.62 -12.23
N VAL A 170 2.05 -11.75 -12.94
CA VAL A 170 0.81 -12.39 -13.40
C VAL A 170 -0.04 -12.83 -12.21
N LYS A 171 0.55 -13.49 -11.20
CA LYS A 171 -0.17 -13.89 -9.98
C LYS A 171 -0.74 -12.70 -9.23
N GLN A 172 0.03 -11.63 -9.08
CA GLN A 172 -0.42 -10.39 -8.42
C GLN A 172 -1.58 -9.77 -9.18
N CYS A 173 -1.47 -9.64 -10.50
CA CYS A 173 -2.53 -9.14 -11.36
C CYS A 173 -3.82 -9.97 -11.20
N LEU A 174 -3.72 -11.29 -11.33
CA LEU A 174 -4.87 -12.18 -11.18
C LEU A 174 -5.51 -12.06 -9.80
N LEU A 175 -4.70 -12.03 -8.74
CA LEU A 175 -5.20 -11.89 -7.37
C LEU A 175 -5.89 -10.53 -7.17
N SER A 176 -5.32 -9.45 -7.70
CA SER A 176 -5.91 -8.11 -7.67
C SER A 176 -7.25 -8.07 -8.39
N VAL A 177 -7.41 -8.76 -9.51
CA VAL A 177 -8.70 -8.84 -10.23
C VAL A 177 -9.70 -9.72 -9.47
N ILE A 178 -9.29 -10.93 -9.07
CA ILE A 178 -10.15 -11.92 -8.39
C ILE A 178 -10.69 -11.39 -7.06
N LEU A 179 -9.87 -10.65 -6.30
CA LEU A 179 -10.30 -10.06 -5.03
C LEU A 179 -10.91 -8.66 -5.24
N GLY A 180 -10.28 -7.84 -6.08
CA GLY A 180 -10.62 -6.43 -6.23
C GLY A 180 -11.97 -6.21 -6.90
N VAL A 181 -12.32 -6.97 -7.94
CA VAL A 181 -13.61 -6.79 -8.64
C VAL A 181 -14.80 -7.13 -7.72
N PRO A 182 -14.82 -8.27 -7.00
CA PRO A 182 -15.89 -8.55 -6.03
C PRO A 182 -15.94 -7.54 -4.89
N ILE A 183 -14.79 -7.12 -4.35
CA ILE A 183 -14.74 -6.09 -3.30
C ILE A 183 -15.31 -4.77 -3.81
N MET A 184 -14.96 -4.35 -5.04
CA MET A 184 -15.49 -3.15 -5.67
C MET A 184 -17.01 -3.24 -5.85
N ALA A 185 -17.50 -4.36 -6.37
CA ALA A 185 -18.95 -4.60 -6.50
C ALA A 185 -19.66 -4.57 -5.14
N LEU A 186 -19.04 -5.07 -4.08
CA LEU A 186 -19.55 -5.02 -2.72
C LEU A 186 -19.58 -3.59 -2.17
N ILE A 187 -18.52 -2.80 -2.38
CA ILE A 187 -18.47 -1.39 -1.99
C ILE A 187 -19.60 -0.61 -2.69
N VAL A 188 -19.74 -0.75 -4.01
CA VAL A 188 -20.84 -0.10 -4.76
C VAL A 188 -22.20 -0.55 -4.22
N SER A 189 -22.36 -1.83 -3.90
CA SER A 189 -23.61 -2.35 -3.32
C SER A 189 -23.92 -1.75 -1.95
N VAL A 190 -22.91 -1.61 -1.07
CA VAL A 190 -23.07 -1.03 0.26
C VAL A 190 -23.39 0.46 0.16
N ILE A 191 -22.71 1.20 -0.72
CA ILE A 191 -22.99 2.62 -0.95
C ILE A 191 -24.44 2.81 -1.40
N ARG A 192 -24.91 1.99 -2.36
CA ARG A 192 -26.30 2.06 -2.85
C ARG A 192 -27.33 1.63 -1.81
N TRP A 193 -27.03 0.62 -1.01
CA TRP A 193 -27.95 0.11 0.01
C TRP A 193 -28.07 1.01 1.24
N ALA A 194 -26.95 1.59 1.69
CA ALA A 194 -26.88 2.31 2.96
C ALA A 194 -27.43 3.74 2.92
N GLY A 195 -27.70 4.29 1.73
CA GLY A 195 -28.23 5.65 1.60
C GLY A 195 -27.33 6.69 2.28
N ASP A 196 -27.93 7.64 2.98
CA ASP A 196 -27.23 8.71 3.74
C ASP A 196 -26.24 8.15 4.77
N ALA A 197 -26.45 6.92 5.23
CA ALA A 197 -25.60 6.27 6.23
C ALA A 197 -24.36 5.57 5.61
N PHE A 198 -24.11 5.68 4.30
CA PHE A 198 -23.05 4.93 3.62
C PHE A 198 -21.67 5.12 4.23
N VAL A 199 -21.36 6.28 4.82
CA VAL A 199 -20.08 6.54 5.49
C VAL A 199 -19.80 5.50 6.57
N VAL A 200 -20.78 5.24 7.45
CA VAL A 200 -20.61 4.28 8.57
C VAL A 200 -20.45 2.86 8.02
N TYR A 201 -21.33 2.46 7.11
CA TYR A 201 -21.32 1.09 6.58
C TYR A 201 -20.10 0.80 5.69
N THR A 202 -19.60 1.79 4.94
CA THR A 202 -18.38 1.66 4.15
C THR A 202 -17.15 1.54 5.05
N VAL A 203 -17.08 2.32 6.14
CA VAL A 203 -16.01 2.19 7.13
C VAL A 203 -16.05 0.82 7.82
N LEU A 204 -17.24 0.33 8.19
CA LEU A 204 -17.40 -1.02 8.75
C LEU A 204 -16.98 -2.10 7.75
N LEU A 205 -17.36 -1.96 6.48
CA LEU A 205 -16.94 -2.86 5.41
C LEU A 205 -15.42 -2.88 5.27
N PHE A 206 -14.76 -1.72 5.17
CA PHE A 206 -13.31 -1.65 5.11
C PHE A 206 -12.63 -2.25 6.35
N THR A 207 -13.19 -2.01 7.53
CA THR A 207 -12.72 -2.61 8.78
C THR A 207 -12.77 -4.14 8.69
N ALA A 208 -13.91 -4.69 8.26
CA ALA A 208 -14.08 -6.13 8.08
C ALA A 208 -13.10 -6.69 7.03
N LEU A 209 -12.92 -6.01 5.90
CA LEU A 209 -11.98 -6.41 4.85
C LEU A 209 -10.52 -6.39 5.33
N ILE A 210 -10.10 -5.38 6.09
CA ILE A 210 -8.76 -5.31 6.68
C ILE A 210 -8.55 -6.46 7.66
N LEU A 211 -9.47 -6.67 8.60
CA LEU A 211 -9.40 -7.76 9.57
C LEU A 211 -9.37 -9.13 8.87
N PHE A 212 -10.22 -9.32 7.87
CA PHE A 212 -10.22 -10.53 7.05
C PHE A 212 -8.89 -10.71 6.31
N GLY A 213 -8.37 -9.65 5.70
CA GLY A 213 -7.08 -9.64 5.01
C GLY A 213 -5.92 -10.05 5.93
N THR A 214 -5.92 -9.60 7.19
CA THR A 214 -4.89 -9.99 8.16
C THR A 214 -4.90 -11.48 8.54
N ILE A 215 -6.01 -12.19 8.30
CA ILE A 215 -6.13 -13.64 8.47
C ILE A 215 -5.75 -14.37 7.17
N ILE A 216 -6.30 -13.90 6.04
CA ILE A 216 -6.18 -14.54 4.72
C ILE A 216 -4.80 -14.37 4.10
N TYR A 217 -4.16 -13.22 4.31
CA TYR A 217 -2.87 -12.93 3.70
C TYR A 217 -1.79 -13.96 4.03
N PRO A 218 -1.45 -14.22 5.31
CA PRO A 218 -0.40 -15.18 5.64
C PRO A 218 -0.79 -16.64 5.34
N THR A 219 -2.09 -16.97 5.31
CA THR A 219 -2.57 -18.35 5.20
C THR A 219 -2.85 -18.81 3.77
N LEU A 220 -3.34 -17.92 2.90
CA LEU A 220 -3.72 -18.27 1.53
C LEU A 220 -2.94 -17.49 0.48
N ILE A 221 -2.64 -16.21 0.70
CA ILE A 221 -2.01 -15.36 -0.32
C ILE A 221 -0.48 -15.57 -0.33
N GLN A 222 0.17 -15.43 0.82
CA GLN A 222 1.61 -15.55 0.93
C GLN A 222 2.16 -16.91 0.44
N PRO A 223 1.50 -18.06 0.71
CA PRO A 223 1.93 -19.35 0.17
C PRO A 223 1.95 -19.46 -1.36
N LEU A 224 1.26 -18.57 -2.09
CA LEU A 224 1.31 -18.53 -3.56
C LEU A 224 2.65 -17.99 -4.09
N PHE A 225 3.37 -17.24 -3.24
CA PHE A 225 4.62 -16.55 -3.57
C PHE A 225 5.83 -17.16 -2.87
N ASN A 226 5.66 -17.69 -1.67
CA ASN A 226 6.74 -18.22 -0.84
C ASN A 226 6.35 -19.52 -0.16
N LYS A 227 7.33 -20.39 0.04
CA LYS A 227 7.15 -21.62 0.79
C LYS A 227 7.40 -21.34 2.27
N LEU A 228 6.39 -21.64 3.09
CA LEU A 228 6.52 -21.71 4.54
C LEU A 228 6.77 -23.15 4.97
N THR A 229 7.86 -23.39 5.70
CA THR A 229 8.18 -24.70 6.27
C THR A 229 8.34 -24.60 7.79
N PRO A 230 7.90 -25.57 8.59
CA PRO A 230 8.15 -25.55 10.04
C PRO A 230 9.64 -25.43 10.35
N LEU A 231 9.99 -24.63 11.37
CA LEU A 231 11.38 -24.54 11.83
C LEU A 231 11.81 -25.89 12.40
N LYS A 232 12.98 -26.37 11.95
CA LYS A 232 13.58 -27.64 12.40
C LYS A 232 13.85 -27.60 13.90
N GLU A 233 13.80 -28.78 14.53
CA GLU A 233 14.23 -28.93 15.93
C GLU A 233 15.69 -28.51 16.10
N GLY A 234 16.01 -27.91 17.25
CA GLY A 234 17.36 -27.48 17.59
C GLY A 234 17.38 -26.22 18.45
N MET A 235 18.60 -25.77 18.78
CA MET A 235 18.86 -24.68 19.74
C MET A 235 18.07 -23.40 19.43
N LEU A 236 17.94 -23.02 18.16
CA LEU A 236 17.18 -21.82 17.77
C LEU A 236 15.70 -21.97 18.13
N ARG A 237 15.08 -23.10 17.78
CA ARG A 237 13.67 -23.34 18.09
C ARG A 237 13.44 -23.36 19.61
N ASP A 238 14.34 -23.98 20.37
CA ASP A 238 14.21 -24.07 21.83
C ASP A 238 14.28 -22.69 22.48
N ARG A 239 15.25 -21.86 22.07
CA ARG A 239 15.41 -20.48 22.59
C ARG A 239 14.22 -19.60 22.24
N VAL A 240 13.74 -19.66 20.99
CA VAL A 240 12.56 -18.88 20.56
C VAL A 240 11.31 -19.32 21.30
N THR A 241 11.14 -20.63 21.50
CA THR A 241 10.00 -21.17 22.26
C THR A 241 10.07 -20.72 23.71
N ALA A 242 11.24 -20.79 24.35
CA ALA A 242 11.45 -20.32 25.71
C ALA A 242 11.20 -18.81 25.87
N LEU A 243 11.66 -17.98 24.92
CA LEU A 243 11.38 -16.54 24.88
C LEU A 243 9.87 -16.26 24.73
N ALA A 244 9.19 -16.95 23.81
CA ALA A 244 7.75 -16.81 23.64
C ALA A 244 7.00 -17.21 24.93
N SER A 245 7.40 -18.31 25.57
CA SER A 245 6.81 -18.76 26.83
C SER A 245 7.04 -17.78 27.97
N SER A 246 8.23 -17.20 28.11
CA SER A 246 8.54 -16.23 29.18
C SER A 246 7.69 -14.96 29.05
N LEU A 247 7.36 -14.56 27.82
CA LEU A 247 6.48 -13.43 27.50
C LEU A 247 4.99 -13.80 27.48
N LYS A 248 4.64 -15.06 27.75
CA LYS A 248 3.27 -15.61 27.60
C LYS A 248 2.68 -15.34 26.20
N PHE A 249 3.54 -15.29 25.19
CA PHE A 249 3.14 -15.17 23.80
C PHE A 249 2.50 -16.50 23.36
N PRO A 250 1.26 -16.49 22.85
CA PRO A 250 0.52 -17.71 22.48
C PRO A 250 1.04 -18.30 21.16
N LEU A 251 2.31 -18.71 21.12
CA LEU A 251 2.97 -19.31 19.97
C LEU A 251 2.32 -20.66 19.64
N LYS A 252 1.82 -20.80 18.41
CA LYS A 252 1.29 -22.06 17.89
C LYS A 252 2.24 -22.72 16.89
N HIS A 253 2.76 -21.96 15.93
CA HIS A 253 3.73 -22.47 14.97
C HIS A 253 4.86 -21.48 14.72
N LEU A 254 6.05 -22.03 14.46
CA LEU A 254 7.26 -21.31 14.09
C LEU A 254 7.67 -21.79 12.70
N TYR A 255 7.71 -20.86 11.74
CA TYR A 255 7.98 -21.14 10.34
C TYR A 255 9.26 -20.47 9.86
N VAL A 256 9.85 -21.07 8.83
CA VAL A 256 10.88 -20.48 7.98
C VAL A 256 10.27 -20.18 6.62
N ILE A 257 10.50 -18.97 6.12
CA ILE A 257 10.12 -18.55 4.77
C ILE A 257 11.33 -18.56 3.84
N ASP A 258 11.14 -19.05 2.61
CA ASP A 258 12.19 -19.10 1.56
C ASP A 258 12.48 -17.74 0.90
N GLY A 259 12.84 -16.74 1.73
CA GLY A 259 13.16 -15.39 1.29
C GLY A 259 14.36 -15.33 0.35
N SER A 260 15.33 -16.23 0.54
CA SER A 260 16.54 -16.37 -0.28
C SER A 260 16.28 -16.57 -1.77
N LYS A 261 15.13 -17.13 -2.15
CA LYS A 261 14.73 -17.26 -3.57
C LYS A 261 14.54 -15.92 -4.27
N ARG A 262 14.29 -14.85 -3.49
CA ARG A 262 13.92 -13.53 -3.99
C ARG A 262 15.05 -12.53 -3.78
N SER A 263 15.61 -12.51 -2.59
CA SER A 263 16.70 -11.60 -2.26
C SER A 263 17.52 -12.12 -1.10
N SER A 264 18.74 -11.62 -0.93
CA SER A 264 19.54 -11.87 0.28
C SER A 264 19.17 -10.97 1.48
N HIS A 265 18.06 -10.24 1.42
CA HIS A 265 17.55 -9.44 2.55
C HIS A 265 16.88 -10.29 3.61
N SER A 266 17.18 -9.96 4.87
CA SER A 266 16.77 -10.70 6.06
C SER A 266 15.67 -9.97 6.82
N ASN A 267 14.71 -10.72 7.36
CA ASN A 267 13.60 -10.20 8.15
C ASN A 267 13.01 -11.29 9.07
N ALA A 268 12.18 -10.88 10.02
CA ALA A 268 11.33 -11.76 10.80
C ALA A 268 10.04 -11.02 11.12
N TYR A 269 8.93 -11.74 11.25
CA TYR A 269 7.66 -11.14 11.66
C TYR A 269 6.77 -12.15 12.37
N PHE A 270 5.73 -11.66 13.05
CA PHE A 270 4.68 -12.50 13.59
C PHE A 270 3.32 -12.13 12.99
N TYR A 271 2.38 -13.08 13.01
CA TYR A 271 0.99 -12.84 12.63
C TYR A 271 0.03 -13.62 13.54
N GLY A 272 -1.22 -13.18 13.57
CA GLY A 272 -2.26 -13.74 14.45
C GLY A 272 -3.09 -12.63 15.09
N VAL A 273 -4.28 -12.44 14.54
CA VAL A 273 -5.09 -11.22 14.71
C VAL A 273 -5.98 -11.28 15.95
N ILE A 274 -6.46 -12.48 16.28
CA ILE A 274 -7.41 -12.68 17.37
C ILE A 274 -6.71 -12.40 18.71
N PRO A 275 -7.19 -11.43 19.51
CA PRO A 275 -6.69 -11.21 20.86
C PRO A 275 -6.84 -12.49 21.69
N GLY A 276 -5.76 -12.93 22.34
CA GLY A 276 -5.73 -14.21 23.05
C GLY A 276 -5.75 -15.47 22.17
N GLY A 277 -5.85 -15.32 20.85
CA GLY A 277 -5.76 -16.43 19.90
C GLY A 277 -4.32 -16.85 19.59
N SER A 278 -4.20 -17.97 18.87
CA SER A 278 -2.91 -18.50 18.42
C SER A 278 -2.15 -17.52 17.52
N LYS A 279 -0.84 -17.45 17.72
CA LYS A 279 0.07 -16.62 16.93
C LYS A 279 1.17 -17.46 16.31
N HIS A 280 1.70 -16.94 15.22
CA HIS A 280 2.70 -17.61 14.40
C HIS A 280 3.88 -16.67 14.21
N ILE A 281 5.09 -17.21 14.25
CA ILE A 281 6.32 -16.48 13.96
C ILE A 281 6.88 -17.03 12.65
N VAL A 282 7.36 -16.13 11.79
CA VAL A 282 8.01 -16.46 10.53
C VAL A 282 9.39 -15.81 10.51
N ILE A 283 10.41 -16.62 10.28
CA ILE A 283 11.81 -16.20 10.19
C ILE A 283 12.29 -16.40 8.76
N PHE A 284 12.99 -15.43 8.18
CA PHE A 284 13.58 -15.60 6.85
C PHE A 284 14.76 -16.56 6.93
N ASP A 285 14.89 -17.45 5.95
CA ASP A 285 16.04 -18.33 5.79
C ASP A 285 17.37 -17.55 5.75
N THR A 286 17.41 -16.41 5.06
CA THR A 286 18.58 -15.54 5.01
C THR A 286 18.99 -14.99 6.38
N LEU A 287 18.03 -14.75 7.29
CA LEU A 287 18.32 -14.32 8.66
C LEU A 287 18.97 -15.45 9.46
N ILE A 288 18.50 -16.68 9.25
CA ILE A 288 19.06 -17.88 9.89
C ILE A 288 20.48 -18.16 9.37
N GLU A 289 20.74 -17.92 8.09
CA GLU A 289 22.05 -18.13 7.47
C GLU A 289 23.09 -17.08 7.88
N GLN A 290 22.66 -15.83 8.12
CA GLN A 290 23.56 -14.69 8.33
C GLN A 290 23.78 -14.32 9.80
N SER A 291 23.00 -14.87 10.74
CA SER A 291 23.03 -14.46 12.14
C SER A 291 23.13 -15.65 13.08
N THR A 292 23.80 -15.44 14.21
CA THR A 292 23.86 -16.40 15.30
C THR A 292 22.50 -16.55 15.97
N THR A 293 22.28 -17.67 16.65
CA THR A 293 21.04 -17.92 17.40
C THR A 293 20.71 -16.81 18.40
N ALA A 294 21.72 -16.24 19.06
CA ALA A 294 21.53 -15.16 20.03
C ALA A 294 21.08 -13.85 19.37
N GLU A 295 21.60 -13.54 18.19
CA GLU A 295 21.19 -12.36 17.42
C GLU A 295 19.76 -12.50 16.90
N ILE A 296 19.38 -13.69 16.41
CA ILE A 296 18.00 -13.97 15.97
C ILE A 296 17.03 -13.86 17.15
N GLU A 297 17.41 -14.38 18.32
CA GLU A 297 16.61 -14.22 19.54
C GLU A 297 16.44 -12.74 19.92
N ALA A 298 17.47 -11.92 19.80
CA ALA A 298 17.38 -10.49 20.06
C ALA A 298 16.43 -9.77 19.07
N VAL A 299 16.48 -10.13 17.78
CA VAL A 299 15.52 -9.64 16.77
C VAL A 299 14.10 -10.06 17.12
N LEU A 300 13.89 -11.31 17.52
CA LEU A 300 12.57 -11.78 17.92
C LEU A 300 12.10 -11.14 19.23
N ALA A 301 12.99 -10.82 20.15
CA ALA A 301 12.64 -10.04 21.34
C ALA A 301 12.15 -8.63 20.96
N HIS A 302 12.75 -7.99 19.95
CA HIS A 302 12.26 -6.73 19.39
C HIS A 302 10.85 -6.88 18.78
N GLU A 303 10.65 -7.88 17.92
CA GLU A 303 9.36 -8.17 17.29
C GLU A 303 8.26 -8.47 18.33
N LEU A 304 8.57 -9.30 19.33
CA LEU A 304 7.64 -9.60 20.42
C LEU A 304 7.40 -8.39 21.32
N GLY A 305 8.33 -7.44 21.40
CA GLY A 305 8.11 -6.13 22.00
C GLY A 305 6.95 -5.38 21.34
N HIS A 306 6.86 -5.38 20.01
CA HIS A 306 5.72 -4.78 19.30
C HIS A 306 4.39 -5.43 19.65
N TRP A 307 4.39 -6.74 19.90
CA TRP A 307 3.21 -7.44 20.39
C TRP A 307 2.85 -7.02 21.82
N VAL A 308 3.81 -7.04 22.75
CA VAL A 308 3.60 -6.67 24.17
C VAL A 308 3.04 -5.26 24.29
N TYR A 309 3.58 -4.29 23.55
CA TYR A 309 3.13 -2.90 23.56
C TYR A 309 1.93 -2.62 22.63
N ALA A 310 1.33 -3.67 22.04
CA ALA A 310 0.17 -3.61 21.16
C ALA A 310 0.31 -2.60 20.00
N HIS A 311 1.50 -2.46 19.42
CA HIS A 311 1.74 -1.54 18.31
C HIS A 311 0.84 -1.82 17.10
N PRO A 312 0.64 -3.08 16.65
CA PRO A 312 -0.26 -3.36 15.53
C PRO A 312 -1.71 -2.91 15.80
N SER A 313 -2.22 -3.12 17.03
CA SER A 313 -3.56 -2.70 17.41
C SER A 313 -3.70 -1.17 17.44
N LYS A 314 -2.69 -0.46 17.94
CA LYS A 314 -2.65 1.02 17.92
C LYS A 314 -2.65 1.56 16.50
N LEU A 315 -1.83 0.99 15.62
CA LEU A 315 -1.80 1.35 14.20
C LEU A 315 -3.12 1.04 13.49
N LEU A 316 -3.78 -0.07 13.82
CA LEU A 316 -5.11 -0.38 13.31
C LEU A 316 -6.12 0.68 13.72
N ILE A 317 -6.16 1.08 15.00
CA ILE A 317 -7.07 2.14 15.47
C ILE A 317 -6.81 3.45 14.73
N ILE A 318 -5.55 3.87 14.61
CA ILE A 318 -5.18 5.09 13.85
C ILE A 318 -5.64 4.99 12.39
N SER A 319 -5.42 3.85 11.74
CA SER A 319 -5.84 3.62 10.36
C SER A 319 -7.37 3.66 10.21
N LEU A 320 -8.12 3.09 11.16
CA LEU A 320 -9.59 3.12 11.16
C LEU A 320 -10.12 4.53 11.41
N SER A 321 -9.51 5.29 12.32
CA SER A 321 -9.85 6.70 12.56
C SER A 321 -9.57 7.55 11.32
N ASN A 322 -8.43 7.35 10.65
CA ASN A 322 -8.11 8.04 9.41
C ASN A 322 -9.09 7.68 8.28
N ASN A 323 -9.47 6.40 8.17
CA ASN A 323 -10.44 5.95 7.16
C ASN A 323 -11.83 6.59 7.41
N TYR A 324 -12.28 6.61 8.67
CA TYR A 324 -13.51 7.30 9.04
C TYR A 324 -13.46 8.79 8.70
N PHE A 325 -12.39 9.48 9.09
CA PHE A 325 -12.21 10.90 8.80
C PHE A 325 -12.20 11.18 7.29
N THR A 326 -11.49 10.36 6.51
CA THR A 326 -11.39 10.52 5.05
C THR A 326 -12.73 10.27 4.37
N THR A 327 -13.42 9.19 4.71
CA THR A 327 -14.74 8.85 4.13
C THR A 327 -15.79 9.87 4.52
N HIS A 328 -15.76 10.35 5.77
CA HIS A 328 -16.65 11.42 6.24
C HIS A 328 -16.37 12.74 5.52
N SER A 329 -15.10 13.12 5.36
CA SER A 329 -14.71 14.32 4.61
C SER A 329 -15.15 14.21 3.15
N PHE A 330 -14.94 13.06 2.52
CA PHE A 330 -15.39 12.79 1.15
C PHE A 330 -16.90 12.99 0.99
N ASN A 331 -17.70 12.48 1.93
CA ASN A 331 -19.15 12.71 1.93
C ASN A 331 -19.52 14.20 1.97
N ARG A 332 -18.82 14.99 2.77
CA ARG A 332 -19.02 16.45 2.81
C ARG A 332 -18.59 17.13 1.52
N PHE A 333 -17.46 16.71 0.93
CA PHE A 333 -17.02 17.20 -0.37
C PHE A 333 -18.00 16.88 -1.51
N LEU A 334 -18.71 15.75 -1.48
CA LEU A 334 -19.75 15.43 -2.48
C LEU A 334 -20.92 16.42 -2.47
N SER A 335 -21.15 17.12 -1.35
CA SER A 335 -22.22 18.13 -1.26
C SER A 335 -21.90 19.45 -1.98
N ILE A 336 -20.62 19.66 -2.33
CA ILE A 336 -20.13 20.87 -3.01
C ILE A 336 -20.34 20.68 -4.52
N LYS A 337 -21.38 21.31 -5.08
CA LYS A 337 -21.84 21.08 -6.47
C LYS A 337 -20.82 21.56 -7.51
N CYS A 338 -20.20 22.72 -7.28
CA CYS A 338 -19.15 23.29 -8.13
C CYS A 338 -17.83 22.52 -8.05
N PHE A 339 -17.67 21.67 -7.02
CA PHE A 339 -16.54 20.76 -6.86
C PHE A 339 -16.83 19.37 -7.44
N THR A 340 -17.98 19.12 -8.08
CA THR A 340 -18.33 17.76 -8.55
C THR A 340 -17.16 17.14 -9.32
N VAL A 341 -16.49 16.22 -8.62
CA VAL A 341 -15.34 15.42 -9.04
C VAL A 341 -15.48 14.89 -10.48
N PRO A 342 -16.70 14.56 -10.99
CA PRO A 342 -16.95 14.31 -12.41
C PRO A 342 -16.47 15.42 -13.37
N LEU A 343 -16.80 16.69 -13.13
CA LEU A 343 -16.48 17.80 -14.04
C LEU A 343 -14.97 18.10 -14.08
N LEU A 344 -14.30 17.92 -12.94
CA LEU A 344 -12.85 18.07 -12.78
C LEU A 344 -12.04 16.98 -13.47
N LEU A 345 -12.60 15.76 -13.51
CA LEU A 345 -11.99 14.60 -14.13
C LEU A 345 -12.48 14.36 -15.56
N GLY A 346 -13.35 15.22 -16.11
CA GLY A 346 -13.81 15.18 -17.50
C GLY A 346 -14.98 14.25 -17.81
N PHE A 347 -15.73 13.81 -16.79
CA PHE A 347 -16.96 13.03 -16.98
C PHE A 347 -18.10 13.93 -17.48
N PRO A 348 -18.95 13.45 -18.40
CA PRO A 348 -20.09 14.23 -18.86
C PRO A 348 -21.09 14.47 -17.72
N GLU A 349 -21.66 15.68 -17.67
CA GLU A 349 -22.65 16.11 -16.65
C GLU A 349 -23.77 15.08 -16.43
N GLN A 350 -24.21 14.41 -17.51
CA GLN A 350 -25.38 13.53 -17.50
C GLN A 350 -25.17 12.22 -16.73
N ASP A 351 -23.93 11.76 -16.54
CA ASP A 351 -23.64 10.49 -15.85
C ASP A 351 -23.69 10.61 -14.32
N PHE A 352 -23.66 11.84 -13.78
CA PHE A 352 -23.63 12.08 -12.33
C PHE A 352 -24.65 13.13 -11.84
N LEU A 353 -25.18 13.99 -12.73
CA LEU A 353 -26.23 14.98 -12.43
C LEU A 353 -27.64 14.48 -12.71
N SER A 354 -27.87 13.17 -12.70
CA SER A 354 -29.19 12.73 -12.26
C SER A 354 -29.34 13.25 -10.84
N PRO A 355 -30.36 14.08 -10.52
CA PRO A 355 -30.65 14.41 -9.13
C PRO A 355 -30.65 13.12 -8.31
N ASN A 356 -31.22 12.03 -8.86
CA ASN A 356 -31.30 10.70 -8.27
C ASN A 356 -29.99 9.87 -8.24
N ALA A 357 -28.85 10.36 -8.77
CA ALA A 357 -27.58 9.63 -8.67
C ALA A 357 -26.98 9.74 -7.26
N LEU A 358 -27.28 10.84 -6.55
CA LEU A 358 -26.95 11.09 -5.15
C LEU A 358 -28.10 11.72 -4.34
N THR A 359 -29.29 12.00 -4.91
CA THR A 359 -30.49 12.23 -4.10
C THR A 359 -31.04 10.90 -3.65
N PHE A 360 -30.86 10.66 -2.37
CA PHE A 360 -31.60 9.71 -1.57
C PHE A 360 -33.11 10.01 -1.68
N THR A 361 -33.79 9.28 -2.56
CA THR A 361 -35.24 9.02 -2.50
C THR A 361 -35.51 7.61 -2.96
#